data_AF-A0A1G0H5T4-F1
#
_entry.id   AF-A0A1G0H5T4-F1
#
_cell.length_a   1.000
_cell.length_b   1.000
_cell.length_c   1.000
_cell.angle_alpha   90.00
_cell.angle_beta   90.00
_cell.angle_gamma   90.00
#
_symmetry.space_group_name_H-M   'P 1'
#
loop_
_entity.id
_entity.type
_entity.pdbx_description
1 polymer ?
#
loop_
_entity_poly.entity_id
_entity_poly.type
_entity_poly.pdbx_seq_one_letter_code
_entity_poly.pdbx_strand_id
1 'polypeptide(L)'
;MQTTDFKQELVAALAQLMPQASRAHTTRLKAIHKALSQATIPQDDYFRIAVFIFLLYVEMPSTIRLSQALRQLFLMCNDELARRNKPAPPSK
;
A
#
# COMPACT_ATOMS: atom_id res chain seq x y z
N MET A 1 19.89 1.76 -8.56
CA MET A 1 18.81 1.29 -7.68
C MET A 1 17.54 1.21 -8.51
N GLN A 2 16.89 0.06 -8.58
CA GLN A 2 15.55 -0.01 -9.21
C GLN A 2 14.59 0.79 -8.32
N THR A 3 14.00 1.84 -8.87
CA THR A 3 12.93 2.60 -8.22
C THR A 3 11.67 1.74 -8.23
N THR A 4 11.36 1.12 -7.09
CA THR A 4 10.11 0.39 -6.89
C THR A 4 8.94 1.37 -6.97
N ASP A 5 8.01 1.13 -7.89
CA ASP A 5 6.76 1.90 -7.97
C ASP A 5 5.74 1.32 -6.98
N PHE A 6 5.71 1.89 -5.77
CA PHE A 6 4.83 1.47 -4.68
C PHE A 6 3.34 1.54 -5.04
N LYS A 7 2.94 2.46 -5.93
CA LYS A 7 1.56 2.52 -6.42
C LYS A 7 1.25 1.27 -7.25
N GLN A 8 2.15 0.87 -8.15
CA GLN A 8 1.96 -0.35 -8.95
C GLN A 8 1.94 -1.60 -8.06
N GLU A 9 2.80 -1.66 -7.05
CA GLU A 9 2.76 -2.77 -6.08
C GLU A 9 1.44 -2.81 -5.30
N LEU A 10 0.90 -1.66 -4.90
CA LEU A 10 -0.40 -1.58 -4.24
C LEU A 10 -1.54 -2.06 -5.15
N VAL A 11 -1.54 -1.64 -6.41
CA VAL A 11 -2.53 -2.09 -7.42
C VAL A 11 -2.44 -3.61 -7.61
N ALA A 12 -1.23 -4.16 -7.77
CA ALA A 12 -1.01 -5.59 -7.92
C ALA A 12 -1.46 -6.39 -6.69
N ALA A 13 -1.14 -5.89 -5.49
CA ALA A 13 -1.53 -6.52 -4.23
C ALA A 13 -3.06 -6.54 -4.04
N LEU A 14 -3.76 -5.47 -4.45
CA LEU A 14 -5.22 -5.43 -4.46
C LEU A 14 -5.83 -6.44 -5.44
N ALA A 15 -5.23 -6.62 -6.63
CA ALA A 15 -5.70 -7.58 -7.62
C ALA A 15 -5.61 -9.03 -7.10
N GLN A 16 -4.54 -9.37 -6.38
CA GLN A 16 -4.37 -10.68 -5.73
C GLN A 16 -5.37 -10.90 -4.58
N LEU A 17 -5.89 -9.82 -3.99
CA LEU A 17 -6.85 -9.89 -2.88
C LEU A 17 -8.29 -10.15 -3.33
N MET A 18 -8.67 -9.67 -4.52
CA MET A 18 -10.02 -9.80 -5.06
C MET A 18 -10.60 -11.24 -5.04
N PRO A 19 -9.86 -12.30 -5.43
CA PRO A 19 -10.38 -13.66 -5.40
C PRO A 19 -10.59 -14.23 -3.99
N GLN A 20 -9.95 -13.64 -2.97
CA GLN A 20 -10.07 -14.08 -1.57
C GLN A 20 -11.15 -13.31 -0.80
N ALA A 21 -11.71 -12.27 -1.41
CA ALA A 21 -12.67 -11.39 -0.78
C ALA A 21 -14.11 -11.96 -0.87
N SER A 22 -14.95 -11.62 0.10
CA SER A 22 -16.39 -11.86 0.01
C SER A 22 -17.00 -11.08 -1.17
N ARG A 23 -18.15 -11.50 -1.71
CA ARG A 23 -18.80 -10.83 -2.86
C ARG A 23 -19.01 -9.31 -2.64
N ALA A 24 -19.36 -8.90 -1.43
CA ALA A 24 -19.50 -7.49 -1.06
C ALA A 24 -18.15 -6.74 -1.08
N HIS A 25 -17.11 -7.35 -0.51
CA HIS A 25 -15.76 -6.78 -0.51
C HIS A 25 -15.13 -6.77 -1.91
N THR A 26 -15.40 -7.76 -2.77
CA THR A 26 -14.88 -7.78 -4.14
C THR A 26 -15.35 -6.58 -4.95
N THR A 27 -16.63 -6.21 -4.87
CA THR A 27 -17.14 -5.01 -5.58
C THR A 27 -16.45 -3.74 -5.09
N ARG A 28 -16.25 -3.63 -3.77
CA ARG A 28 -15.56 -2.49 -3.16
C ARG A 28 -14.08 -2.44 -3.53
N LEU A 29 -13.37 -3.57 -3.46
CA LEU A 29 -11.97 -3.70 -3.89
C LEU A 29 -11.79 -3.38 -5.38
N LYS A 30 -12.74 -3.75 -6.25
CA LYS A 30 -12.72 -3.35 -7.67
C LYS A 30 -12.85 -1.84 -7.85
N ALA A 31 -13.75 -1.20 -7.10
CA ALA A 31 -13.90 0.26 -7.13
C ALA A 31 -12.62 0.96 -6.65
N ILE A 32 -12.04 0.48 -5.55
CA ILE A 32 -10.79 0.96 -4.97
C ILE A 32 -9.64 0.78 -5.96
N HIS A 33 -9.51 -0.41 -6.56
CA HIS A 33 -8.48 -0.71 -7.55
C HIS A 33 -8.59 0.21 -8.78
N LYS A 34 -9.82 0.47 -9.26
CA LYS A 34 -10.06 1.40 -10.38
C LYS A 34 -9.71 2.84 -10.00
N ALA A 35 -10.12 3.30 -8.82
CA ALA A 35 -9.79 4.64 -8.35
C ALA A 35 -8.27 4.82 -8.18
N LEU A 36 -7.60 3.81 -7.62
CA LEU A 36 -6.15 3.83 -7.42
C LEU A 36 -5.39 3.80 -8.75
N SER A 37 -5.82 3.02 -9.74
CA SER A 37 -5.15 3.01 -11.05
C SER A 37 -5.21 4.39 -11.73
N GLN A 38 -6.30 5.13 -11.54
CA GLN A 38 -6.52 6.48 -12.07
C GLN A 38 -5.88 7.60 -11.22
N ALA A 39 -5.61 7.35 -9.94
CA ALA A 39 -5.07 8.35 -9.04
C ALA A 39 -3.62 8.75 -9.40
N THR A 40 -3.32 10.05 -9.32
CA THR A 40 -1.94 10.55 -9.43
C THR A 40 -1.29 10.52 -8.05
N ILE A 41 -0.47 9.51 -7.79
CA ILE A 41 0.33 9.39 -6.55
C ILE A 41 1.80 9.48 -6.97
N PRO A 42 2.59 10.41 -6.40
CA PRO A 42 4.03 10.48 -6.65
C PRO A 42 4.71 9.16 -6.24
N GLN A 43 5.73 8.71 -6.99
CA GLN A 43 6.42 7.44 -6.73
C GLN A 43 7.05 7.37 -5.32
N ASP A 44 7.40 8.52 -4.76
CA ASP A 44 8.05 8.66 -3.46
C ASP A 44 7.08 8.92 -2.29
N ASP A 45 5.76 8.89 -2.54
CA ASP A 45 4.76 9.20 -1.52
C ASP A 45 4.40 7.97 -0.66
N TYR A 46 5.42 7.46 0.05
CA TYR A 46 5.28 6.27 0.91
C TYR A 46 4.26 6.48 2.04
N PHE A 47 4.10 7.72 2.51
CA PHE A 47 3.13 8.06 3.54
C PHE A 47 1.70 7.83 3.05
N ARG A 48 1.34 8.35 1.88
CA ARG A 48 -0.01 8.13 1.33
C ARG A 48 -0.28 6.66 1.04
N ILE A 49 0.71 5.92 0.53
CA ILE A 49 0.57 4.47 0.31
C ILE A 49 0.35 3.74 1.64
N ALA A 50 1.14 4.03 2.68
CA ALA A 50 0.99 3.41 4.00
C ALA A 50 -0.38 3.72 4.63
N VAL A 51 -0.82 4.99 4.58
CA VAL A 51 -2.15 5.41 5.05
C VAL A 51 -3.26 4.68 4.31
N PHE A 52 -3.13 4.51 2.99
CA PHE A 52 -4.12 3.80 2.19
C PHE A 52 -4.25 2.33 2.61
N ILE A 53 -3.12 1.64 2.78
CA ILE A 53 -3.12 0.24 3.26
C ILE A 53 -3.72 0.14 4.66
N PHE A 54 -3.42 1.10 5.55
CA PHE A 54 -4.02 1.16 6.88
C PHE A 54 -5.54 1.36 6.83
N LEU A 55 -6.04 2.29 6.01
CA LEU A 55 -7.48 2.51 5.86
C LEU A 55 -8.20 1.27 5.31
N LEU A 56 -7.59 0.58 4.33
CA LEU A 56 -8.11 -0.70 3.84
C LEU A 56 -8.17 -1.76 4.94
N TYR A 57 -7.13 -1.83 5.77
CA TYR A 57 -7.08 -2.76 6.90
C TYR A 57 -8.18 -2.47 7.93
N VAL A 58 -8.43 -1.20 8.25
CA VAL A 58 -9.52 -0.81 9.17
C VAL A 58 -10.88 -1.19 8.59
N GLU A 59 -11.08 -1.01 7.28
CA GLU A 59 -12.35 -1.30 6.62
C GLU A 59 -12.61 -2.80 6.44
N MET A 60 -11.58 -3.59 6.09
CA MET A 60 -11.71 -4.99 5.72
C MET A 60 -10.63 -5.87 6.41
N PRO A 61 -10.56 -5.90 7.75
CA PRO A 61 -9.43 -6.48 8.48
C PRO A 61 -9.24 -7.98 8.20
N SER A 62 -10.33 -8.74 8.12
CA SER A 62 -10.27 -10.19 7.85
C SER A 62 -9.70 -10.50 6.46
N THR A 63 -10.07 -9.71 5.45
CA THR A 63 -9.57 -9.89 4.07
C THR A 63 -8.12 -9.43 3.97
N ILE A 64 -7.77 -8.27 4.52
CA ILE A 64 -6.43 -7.69 4.40
C ILE A 64 -5.38 -8.51 5.17
N ARG A 65 -5.75 -9.11 6.33
CA ARG A 65 -4.83 -9.99 7.10
C ARG A 65 -4.31 -11.19 6.32
N LEU A 66 -5.04 -11.64 5.30
CA LEU A 66 -4.62 -12.76 4.44
C LEU A 66 -3.64 -12.32 3.35
N SER A 67 -3.48 -11.01 3.11
CA SER A 67 -2.59 -10.48 2.09
C SER A 67 -1.16 -10.30 2.61
N GLN A 68 -0.29 -11.27 2.30
CA GLN A 68 1.14 -11.13 2.55
C GLN A 68 1.72 -9.94 1.77
N ALA A 69 1.25 -9.70 0.54
CA ALA A 69 1.72 -8.61 -0.32
C ALA A 69 1.43 -7.22 0.29
N LEU A 70 0.20 -6.95 0.74
CA LEU A 70 -0.13 -5.67 1.37
C LEU A 70 0.63 -5.45 2.68
N ARG A 71 0.85 -6.53 3.45
CA ARG A 71 1.65 -6.45 4.68
C ARG A 71 3.11 -6.11 4.40
N GLN A 72 3.72 -6.77 3.42
CA GLN A 72 5.10 -6.47 2.97
C GLN A 72 5.20 -5.02 2.48
N LEU A 73 4.27 -4.58 1.64
CA LEU A 73 4.25 -3.23 1.10
C LEU A 73 4.15 -2.16 2.20
N PHE A 74 3.30 -2.39 3.21
CA PHE A 74 3.20 -1.50 4.36
C PHE A 74 4.51 -1.39 5.14
N LEU A 75 5.18 -2.52 5.39
CA LEU A 75 6.47 -2.55 6.07
C LEU A 75 7.55 -1.81 5.27
N MET A 76 7.60 -2.01 3.95
CA MET A 76 8.52 -1.28 3.08
C MET A 76 8.27 0.23 3.12
N CYS A 77 7.01 0.67 3.09
CA CYS A 77 6.67 2.08 3.23
C CYS A 77 7.12 2.63 4.60
N ASN A 78 6.90 1.88 5.68
CA ASN A 78 7.30 2.28 7.02
C ASN A 78 8.84 2.39 7.16
N ASP A 79 9.58 1.44 6.59
CA ASP A 79 11.04 1.46 6.58
C ASP A 79 11.60 2.64 5.78
N GLU A 80 11.01 2.97 4.63
CA GLU A 80 11.40 4.14 3.83
C GLU A 80 11.09 5.45 4.55
N LEU A 81 9.93 5.55 5.21
CA LEU A 81 9.61 6.70 6.06
C LEU A 81 10.59 6.84 7.23
N ALA A 82 10.94 5.72 7.88
CA ALA A 82 11.93 5.73 8.96
C ALA A 82 13.33 6.13 8.45
N ARG A 83 13.74 5.69 7.26
CA ARG A 83 15.00 6.10 6.62
C ARG A 83 15.04 7.60 6.35
N ARG A 84 13.97 8.17 5.81
CA ARG A 84 13.88 9.62 5.54
C ARG A 84 13.82 10.47 6.81
N ASN A 85 13.27 9.94 7.89
CA ASN A 85 13.17 10.63 9.18
C ASN A 85 14.42 10.49 10.05
N LYS A 86 15.44 9.72 9.65
CA LYS A 86 16.71 9.69 10.40
C LYS A 86 17.40 11.04 10.25
N PRO A 87 17.70 11.74 11.36
CA PRO A 87 18.45 12.98 11.30
C PRO A 87 19.80 12.72 10.63
N ALA A 88 20.18 13.59 9.69
CA ALA A 88 21.51 13.55 9.11
C ALA A 88 22.55 13.54 10.23
N PRO A 89 23.61 12.70 10.16
CA PRO A 89 24.63 12.66 11.19
C PRO A 89 25.22 14.08 11.35
N PRO A 90 25.45 14.54 12.60
CA PRO A 90 25.98 15.88 12.83
C PRO A 90 27.32 16.00 12.11
N SER A 91 27.42 16.97 11.18
CA SER A 91 28.67 17.29 10.50
C SER A 91 29.72 17.68 11.55
N LYS A 92 30.82 16.92 11.60
CA LYS A 92 32.04 17.27 12.34
C LYS A 92 32.98 18.03 11.43
#